data_AF-A0A946BEC7-F1
#
_entry.id   AF-A0A946BEC7-F1
#
_cell.length_a   1.000
_cell.length_b   1.000
_cell.length_c   1.000
_cell.angle_alpha   90.00
_cell.angle_beta   90.00
_cell.angle_gamma   90.00
#
_symmetry.space_group_name_H-M   'P 1'
#
loop_
_entity.id
_entity.type
_entity.pdbx_description
1 polymer ?
#
loop_
_entity_poly.entity_id
_entity_poly.type
_entity_poly.pdbx_seq_one_letter_code
_entity_poly.pdbx_strand_id
1 'polypeptide(L)'
;QCGGYKVHEDKLKRLGVPIYTSHSIVSANGKESVSSVTIAGIDKNFQVIEGTHKTFECDTILIAVGLESVSEFTQEAESAGIKVFAAGDASQIAEASSAMFNGKIAGVKVVQYFKSDAKEIPESWYEKAAILKSHPGPVQEIKNLMDEKGIFPVIHCKQEIPCNPCSTVCPEDLIQMQGEPIKGLPKFDGNCKGCMKCLAICPGLAITLVDYRKDHENPVVFLPYEISNFEVKKNDEIALVDVDGKSLGTYKVLGVKATKDSDRTQIVRVRVPKKIAKKVVAFTIQKKEVTKKLTKKIPHDHIQDDEVVCLCERVTAGQIRELVKKGITDMNQIKSLSRAGMGPCGYKTCENLMKQIFRAEKTAREDIVNNVRRPLYVEVPLGKFANGGQ
;
A
#
# COMPACT_ATOMS: atom_id res chain seq x y z
N GLN A 1 -14.18 1.99 -3.62
CA GLN A 1 -13.68 0.62 -3.40
C GLN A 1 -12.16 0.63 -3.35
N CYS A 2 -11.52 -0.32 -2.64
CA CYS A 2 -10.06 -0.47 -2.69
C CYS A 2 -9.66 -1.03 -4.07
N GLY A 3 -8.65 -0.43 -4.72
CA GLY A 3 -8.14 -0.90 -6.02
C GLY A 3 -7.07 -2.00 -5.90
N GLY A 4 -6.55 -2.26 -4.70
CA GLY A 4 -5.59 -3.32 -4.43
C GLY A 4 -6.25 -4.68 -4.20
N TYR A 5 -5.50 -5.62 -3.63
CA TYR A 5 -5.98 -6.97 -3.37
C TYR A 5 -6.90 -7.04 -2.14
N LYS A 6 -8.08 -7.65 -2.30
CA LYS A 6 -9.10 -7.81 -1.25
C LYS A 6 -8.54 -8.48 0.01
N VAL A 7 -7.62 -9.42 -0.15
CA VAL A 7 -7.00 -10.13 0.98
C VAL A 7 -6.19 -9.19 1.90
N HIS A 8 -5.57 -8.14 1.35
CA HIS A 8 -4.85 -7.13 2.13
C HIS A 8 -5.83 -6.18 2.84
N GLU A 9 -6.89 -5.75 2.16
CA GLU A 9 -7.98 -4.98 2.77
C GLU A 9 -8.57 -5.74 3.97
N ASP A 10 -8.86 -7.03 3.79
CA ASP A 10 -9.42 -7.89 4.83
C ASP A 10 -8.46 -8.10 5.99
N LYS A 11 -7.15 -8.20 5.72
CA LYS A 11 -6.13 -8.27 6.78
C LYS A 11 -6.18 -7.05 7.69
N LEU A 12 -6.26 -5.85 7.12
CA LEU A 12 -6.38 -4.61 7.88
C LEU A 12 -7.70 -4.53 8.67
N LYS A 13 -8.83 -4.84 8.03
CA LYS A 13 -10.15 -4.85 8.69
C LYS A 13 -10.19 -5.79 9.89
N ARG A 14 -9.64 -7.00 9.73
CA ARG A 14 -9.57 -8.02 10.79
C ARG A 14 -8.80 -7.54 12.02
N LEU A 15 -7.74 -6.76 11.81
CA LEU A 15 -6.94 -6.16 12.89
C LEU A 15 -7.63 -4.95 13.54
N GLY A 16 -8.77 -4.49 13.00
CA GLY A 16 -9.55 -3.35 13.50
C GLY A 16 -9.18 -2.01 12.87
N VAL A 17 -8.46 -2.01 11.74
CA VAL A 17 -8.08 -0.78 11.03
C VAL A 17 -9.27 -0.30 10.19
N PRO A 18 -9.80 0.92 10.43
CA PRO A 18 -10.89 1.46 9.62
C PRO A 18 -10.38 1.85 8.24
N ILE A 19 -11.20 1.61 7.21
CA ILE A 19 -10.86 1.91 5.82
C ILE A 19 -11.93 2.84 5.25
N TYR A 20 -11.52 4.06 4.89
CA TYR A 20 -12.37 5.07 4.29
C TYR A 20 -12.01 5.23 2.81
N THR A 21 -12.74 4.54 1.93
CA THR A 21 -12.58 4.74 0.48
C THR A 21 -13.29 6.01 0.02
N SER A 22 -12.82 6.63 -1.05
CA SER A 22 -13.40 7.91 -1.55
C SER A 22 -13.35 9.01 -0.49
N HIS A 23 -12.29 9.05 0.30
CA HIS A 23 -12.00 10.13 1.24
C HIS A 23 -10.58 10.62 0.99
N SER A 24 -10.33 11.90 1.30
CA SER A 24 -8.99 12.48 1.33
C SER A 24 -8.76 13.17 2.66
N ILE A 25 -7.48 13.33 3.03
CA ILE A 25 -7.08 14.30 4.06
C ILE A 25 -7.34 15.69 3.50
N VAL A 26 -8.08 16.51 4.25
CA VAL A 26 -8.36 17.92 3.91
C VAL A 26 -7.62 18.89 4.83
N SER A 27 -7.18 18.44 6.00
CA SER A 27 -6.27 19.20 6.87
C SER A 27 -5.47 18.28 7.77
N ALA A 28 -4.19 18.62 7.96
CA ALA A 28 -3.36 18.14 9.06
C ALA A 28 -3.23 19.29 10.05
N ASN A 29 -3.57 19.06 11.32
CA ASN A 29 -3.69 20.10 12.33
C ASN A 29 -2.61 19.92 13.39
N GLY A 30 -2.06 21.04 13.85
CA GLY A 30 -0.92 21.08 14.77
C GLY A 30 -0.23 22.44 14.72
N LYS A 31 0.74 22.67 15.60
CA LYS A 31 1.63 23.85 15.53
C LYS A 31 3.03 23.43 15.12
N GLU A 32 3.74 22.75 16.02
CA GLU A 32 5.10 22.24 15.79
C GLU A 32 5.09 20.81 15.25
N SER A 33 4.07 20.03 15.62
CA SER A 33 3.85 18.66 15.17
C SER A 33 2.37 18.42 14.91
N VAL A 34 2.06 17.39 14.11
CA VAL A 34 0.68 16.96 13.90
C VAL A 34 0.10 16.48 15.23
N SER A 35 -1.12 16.92 15.55
CA SER A 35 -1.91 16.45 16.69
C SER A 35 -3.22 15.79 16.25
N SER A 36 -3.66 16.06 15.03
CA SER A 36 -4.87 15.45 14.45
C SER A 36 -4.95 15.64 12.95
N VAL A 37 -5.75 14.80 12.29
CA VAL A 37 -6.06 14.89 10.87
C VAL A 37 -7.57 15.02 10.66
N THR A 38 -7.98 15.85 9.71
CA THR A 38 -9.36 15.92 9.22
C THR A 38 -9.43 15.29 7.84
N ILE A 39 -10.28 14.29 7.68
CA ILE A 39 -10.63 13.70 6.38
C ILE A 39 -12.03 14.13 5.96
N ALA A 40 -12.30 14.12 4.67
CA ALA A 40 -13.64 14.31 4.13
C ALA A 40 -13.87 13.36 2.94
N GLY A 41 -15.13 13.03 2.69
CA GLY A 41 -15.53 12.35 1.47
C GLY A 41 -15.26 13.21 0.24
N ILE A 42 -14.90 12.58 -0.87
CA ILE A 42 -14.69 13.22 -2.15
C ILE A 42 -15.60 12.62 -3.22
N ASP A 43 -16.05 13.45 -4.16
CA ASP A 43 -16.87 13.03 -5.29
C ASP A 43 -16.01 12.46 -6.45
N LYS A 44 -16.66 12.09 -7.55
CA LYS A 44 -16.01 11.55 -8.76
C LYS A 44 -15.06 12.54 -9.46
N ASN A 45 -15.20 13.83 -9.16
CA ASN A 45 -14.36 14.92 -9.67
C ASN A 45 -13.27 15.31 -8.66
N PHE A 46 -13.07 14.50 -7.60
CA PHE A 46 -12.14 14.76 -6.49
C PHE A 46 -12.44 16.05 -5.71
N GLN A 47 -13.69 16.52 -5.73
CA GLN A 47 -14.13 17.65 -4.93
C GLN A 47 -14.60 17.18 -3.56
N VAL A 48 -14.27 17.96 -2.53
CA VAL A 48 -14.68 17.68 -1.15
C VAL A 48 -16.20 17.78 -1.03
N ILE A 49 -16.81 16.77 -0.41
CA ILE A 49 -18.24 16.75 -0.11
C ILE A 49 -18.46 17.39 1.25
N GLU A 50 -19.03 18.58 1.25
CA GLU A 50 -19.31 19.34 2.47
C GLU A 50 -20.16 18.54 3.47
N GLY A 51 -19.88 18.73 4.76
CA GLY A 51 -20.55 18.01 5.86
C GLY A 51 -20.07 16.57 6.12
N THR A 52 -19.19 16.01 5.28
CA THR A 52 -18.64 14.64 5.47
C THR A 52 -17.36 14.58 6.33
N HIS A 53 -16.93 15.73 6.85
CA HIS A 53 -15.73 15.91 7.65
C HIS A 53 -15.68 15.01 8.89
N LYS A 54 -14.52 14.39 9.12
CA LYS A 54 -14.21 13.59 10.31
C LYS A 54 -12.80 13.89 10.76
N THR A 55 -12.62 14.20 12.04
CA THR A 55 -11.32 14.49 12.62
C THR A 55 -10.89 13.36 13.54
N PHE A 56 -9.62 12.97 13.48
CA PHE A 56 -9.01 11.92 14.29
C PHE A 56 -7.72 12.43 14.93
N GLU A 57 -7.46 12.07 16.17
CA GLU A 57 -6.16 12.34 16.80
C GLU A 57 -5.09 11.45 16.17
N CYS A 58 -3.95 12.05 15.88
CA CYS A 58 -2.77 11.35 15.38
C CYS A 58 -1.54 12.21 15.60
N ASP A 59 -0.40 11.58 15.89
CA ASP A 59 0.91 12.22 15.94
C ASP A 59 1.66 12.14 14.59
N THR A 60 1.23 11.24 13.72
CA THR A 60 1.93 10.87 12.49
C THR A 60 0.92 10.69 11.35
N ILE A 61 1.25 11.25 10.18
CA ILE A 61 0.51 11.02 8.95
C ILE A 61 1.44 10.32 7.95
N LEU A 62 1.08 9.11 7.56
CA LEU A 62 1.75 8.39 6.49
C LEU A 62 1.01 8.69 5.18
N ILE A 63 1.65 9.45 4.29
CA ILE A 63 1.06 9.84 3.01
C ILE A 63 1.64 8.95 1.90
N ALA A 64 0.80 8.08 1.36
CA ALA A 64 1.11 7.32 0.16
C ALA A 64 0.69 8.13 -1.09
N VAL A 65 1.60 8.91 -1.65
CA VAL A 65 1.34 9.79 -2.81
C VAL A 65 1.34 9.07 -4.17
N GLY A 66 1.42 7.74 -4.16
CA GLY A 66 1.77 6.96 -5.34
C GLY A 66 3.27 7.01 -5.61
N LEU A 67 3.67 6.47 -6.76
CA LEU A 67 5.05 6.52 -7.24
C LEU A 67 5.04 7.20 -8.61
N GLU A 68 6.08 7.97 -8.89
CA GLU A 68 6.41 8.45 -10.24
C GLU A 68 7.68 7.70 -10.67
N SER A 69 7.76 7.32 -11.94
CA SER A 69 8.95 6.62 -12.44
C SER A 69 10.15 7.56 -12.42
N VAL A 70 11.22 7.16 -11.74
CA VAL A 70 12.52 7.86 -11.75
C VAL A 70 13.24 7.51 -13.05
N SER A 71 12.80 8.12 -14.15
CA SER A 71 13.21 7.80 -15.53
C SER A 71 13.91 8.97 -16.23
N GLU A 72 14.23 10.03 -15.49
CA GLU A 72 14.77 11.28 -16.04
C GLU A 72 16.06 11.05 -16.83
N PHE A 73 17.00 10.25 -16.32
CA PHE A 73 18.22 9.92 -17.06
C PHE A 73 17.96 9.08 -18.31
N THR A 74 16.97 8.20 -18.27
CA THR A 74 16.56 7.44 -19.45
C THR A 74 16.03 8.38 -20.52
N GLN A 75 15.13 9.29 -20.15
CA GLN A 75 14.51 10.26 -21.07
C GLN A 75 15.53 11.23 -21.67
N GLU A 76 16.47 11.74 -20.86
CA GLU A 76 17.54 12.62 -21.33
C GLU A 76 18.52 11.89 -22.26
N ALA A 77 18.91 10.66 -21.93
CA ALA A 77 19.77 9.84 -22.78
C ALA A 77 19.10 9.56 -24.14
N GLU A 78 17.82 9.18 -24.14
CA GLU A 78 17.04 8.98 -25.36
C GLU A 78 16.96 10.26 -26.20
N SER A 79 16.71 11.40 -25.56
CA SER A 79 16.65 12.71 -26.22
C SER A 79 18.00 13.14 -26.81
N ALA A 80 19.11 12.73 -26.20
CA ALA A 80 20.47 12.94 -26.69
C ALA A 80 20.90 11.90 -27.76
N GLY A 81 20.03 10.95 -28.12
CA GLY A 81 20.35 9.86 -29.05
C GLY A 81 21.32 8.82 -28.49
N ILE A 82 21.50 8.79 -27.16
CA ILE A 82 22.36 7.83 -26.46
C ILE A 82 21.56 6.56 -26.21
N LYS A 83 22.11 5.40 -26.61
CA LYS A 83 21.46 4.12 -26.33
C LYS A 83 21.40 3.88 -24.82
N VAL A 84 20.19 3.69 -24.30
CA VAL A 84 19.93 3.40 -22.89
C VAL A 84 19.00 2.20 -22.72
N PHE A 85 19.07 1.56 -21.56
CA PHE A 85 18.20 0.47 -21.13
C PHE A 85 17.70 0.77 -19.72
N ALA A 86 16.42 0.53 -19.45
CA ALA A 86 15.80 0.75 -18.14
C ALA A 86 15.29 -0.57 -17.54
N ALA A 87 15.27 -0.64 -16.22
CA ALA A 87 14.77 -1.79 -15.45
C ALA A 87 14.12 -1.31 -14.15
N GLY A 88 13.30 -2.17 -13.55
CA GLY A 88 12.57 -1.84 -12.31
C GLY A 88 11.63 -0.65 -12.50
N ASP A 89 11.44 0.13 -11.43
CA ASP A 89 10.49 1.25 -11.41
C ASP A 89 10.86 2.37 -12.38
N ALA A 90 12.14 2.53 -12.74
CA ALA A 90 12.60 3.46 -13.77
C ALA A 90 12.07 3.10 -15.17
N SER A 91 11.82 1.81 -15.43
CA SER A 91 11.14 1.39 -16.65
C SER A 91 9.62 1.43 -16.47
N GLN A 92 9.13 0.91 -15.34
CA GLN A 92 7.72 0.87 -15.03
C GLN A 92 7.50 0.56 -13.55
N ILE A 93 6.66 1.34 -12.88
CA ILE A 93 6.21 1.06 -11.51
C ILE A 93 5.45 -0.26 -11.49
N ALA A 94 5.96 -1.23 -10.75
CA ALA A 94 5.33 -2.55 -10.63
C ALA A 94 5.62 -3.21 -9.28
N GLU A 95 4.97 -4.35 -9.02
CA GLU A 95 5.30 -5.19 -7.87
C GLU A 95 6.74 -5.74 -7.98
N ALA A 96 7.37 -6.00 -6.83
CA ALA A 96 8.79 -6.36 -6.74
C ALA A 96 9.19 -7.56 -7.61
N SER A 97 8.36 -8.61 -7.68
CA SER A 97 8.63 -9.78 -8.51
C SER A 97 8.62 -9.41 -10.01
N SER A 98 7.67 -8.57 -10.44
CA SER A 98 7.66 -8.03 -11.81
C SER A 98 8.91 -7.21 -12.10
N ALA A 99 9.34 -6.35 -11.16
CA ALA A 99 10.58 -5.58 -11.30
C ALA A 99 11.81 -6.50 -11.46
N MET A 100 11.89 -7.60 -10.70
CA MET A 100 12.96 -8.59 -10.82
C MET A 100 12.98 -9.27 -12.20
N PHE A 101 11.83 -9.69 -12.73
CA PHE A 101 11.75 -10.31 -14.06
C PHE A 101 12.12 -9.30 -15.17
N ASN A 102 11.59 -8.08 -15.11
CA ASN A 102 11.93 -7.04 -16.07
C ASN A 102 13.43 -6.69 -16.02
N GLY A 103 14.05 -6.70 -14.84
CA GLY A 103 15.50 -6.50 -14.69
C GLY A 103 16.33 -7.61 -15.34
N LYS A 104 15.93 -8.88 -15.18
CA LYS A 104 16.58 -9.99 -15.88
C LYS A 104 16.47 -9.86 -17.40
N ILE A 105 15.30 -9.49 -17.90
CA ILE A 105 15.03 -9.24 -19.32
C ILE A 105 15.94 -8.10 -19.83
N ALA A 106 15.97 -6.96 -19.13
CA ALA A 106 16.80 -5.82 -19.49
C ALA A 106 18.29 -6.17 -19.53
N GLY A 107 18.77 -6.95 -18.55
CA GLY A 107 20.16 -7.43 -18.52
C GLY A 107 20.52 -8.25 -19.76
N VAL A 108 19.66 -9.19 -20.18
CA VAL A 108 19.91 -9.97 -21.40
C VAL A 108 19.86 -9.09 -22.66
N LYS A 109 18.94 -8.11 -22.73
CA LYS A 109 18.88 -7.15 -23.85
C LYS A 109 20.16 -6.32 -23.99
N VAL A 110 20.77 -5.91 -22.87
CA VAL A 110 22.06 -5.22 -22.88
C VAL A 110 23.14 -6.14 -23.48
N VAL A 111 23.20 -7.40 -23.06
CA VAL A 111 24.18 -8.36 -23.60
C VAL A 111 23.96 -8.58 -25.10
N GLN A 112 22.70 -8.78 -25.53
CA GLN A 112 22.34 -8.95 -26.95
C GLN A 112 22.75 -7.75 -27.82
N TYR A 113 22.69 -6.54 -27.27
CA TYR A 113 23.12 -5.33 -27.98
C TYR A 113 24.62 -5.31 -28.27
N PHE A 114 25.46 -5.85 -27.38
CA PHE A 114 26.91 -5.93 -27.59
C PHE A 114 27.37 -7.25 -28.22
N LYS A 115 26.59 -8.32 -28.07
CA LYS A 115 26.89 -9.69 -28.53
C LYS A 115 25.65 -10.30 -29.17
N SER A 116 25.64 -10.37 -30.50
CA SER A 116 24.51 -10.89 -31.27
C SER A 116 24.25 -12.39 -31.10
N ASP A 117 25.22 -13.16 -30.57
CA ASP A 117 25.14 -14.59 -30.27
C ASP A 117 24.65 -14.88 -28.83
N ALA A 118 24.24 -13.86 -28.09
CA ALA A 118 23.77 -14.02 -26.72
C ALA A 118 22.45 -14.82 -26.64
N LYS A 119 22.26 -15.49 -25.50
CA LYS A 119 21.08 -16.33 -25.21
C LYS A 119 19.78 -15.58 -25.48
N GLU A 120 18.79 -16.29 -26.01
CA GLU A 120 17.42 -15.79 -26.16
C GLU A 120 16.77 -15.56 -24.79
N ILE A 121 15.84 -14.61 -24.76
CA ILE A 121 15.05 -14.31 -23.58
C ILE A 121 13.85 -15.26 -23.58
N PRO A 122 13.66 -16.10 -22.55
CA PRO A 122 12.54 -17.04 -22.53
C PRO A 122 11.19 -16.32 -22.55
N GLU A 123 10.27 -16.73 -23.41
CA GLU A 123 8.92 -16.13 -23.50
C GLU A 123 8.16 -16.21 -22.17
N SER A 124 8.34 -17.31 -21.44
CA SER A 124 7.80 -17.52 -20.09
C SER A 124 8.14 -16.41 -19.09
N TRP A 125 9.21 -15.65 -19.29
CA TRP A 125 9.56 -14.52 -18.42
C TRP A 125 8.67 -13.31 -18.69
N TYR A 126 8.34 -13.06 -19.96
CA TYR A 126 7.40 -12.00 -20.36
C TYR A 126 5.98 -12.34 -19.88
N GLU A 127 5.54 -13.58 -20.10
CA GLU A 127 4.25 -14.07 -19.61
C GLU A 127 4.12 -13.93 -18.10
N LYS A 128 5.15 -14.35 -17.35
CA LYS A 128 5.16 -14.25 -15.89
C LYS A 128 5.14 -12.80 -15.41
N ALA A 129 5.92 -11.91 -16.05
CA ALA A 129 5.89 -10.48 -15.74
C ALA A 129 4.50 -9.88 -16.02
N ALA A 130 3.85 -10.26 -17.12
CA ALA A 130 2.50 -9.81 -17.46
C ALA A 130 1.45 -10.29 -16.45
N ILE A 131 1.52 -11.56 -16.02
CA ILE A 131 0.62 -12.12 -15.01
C ILE A 131 0.79 -11.39 -13.66
N LEU A 132 2.03 -11.16 -13.22
CA LEU A 132 2.31 -10.45 -11.96
C LEU A 132 1.83 -8.99 -11.98
N LYS A 133 1.66 -8.39 -13.16
CA LYS A 133 1.11 -7.03 -13.36
C LYS A 133 -0.42 -7.01 -13.47
N SER A 134 -1.07 -8.16 -13.63
CA SER A 134 -2.51 -8.21 -13.88
C SER A 134 -3.31 -7.64 -12.72
N HIS A 135 -4.42 -6.97 -13.06
CA HIS A 135 -5.37 -6.49 -12.08
C HIS A 135 -6.08 -7.68 -11.43
N PRO A 136 -6.48 -7.56 -10.16
CA PRO A 136 -7.15 -8.64 -9.48
C PRO A 136 -8.52 -8.92 -10.11
N GLY A 137 -8.94 -10.19 -10.09
CA GLY A 137 -10.25 -10.60 -10.59
C GLY A 137 -11.43 -10.08 -9.76
N PRO A 138 -12.68 -10.40 -10.14
CA PRO A 138 -13.84 -10.05 -9.34
C PRO A 138 -13.82 -10.76 -7.97
N VAL A 139 -14.43 -10.12 -6.97
CA VAL A 139 -14.61 -10.71 -5.64
C VAL A 139 -15.72 -11.77 -5.70
N GLN A 140 -15.43 -12.95 -5.17
CA GLN A 140 -16.30 -14.11 -5.13
C GLN A 140 -16.74 -14.42 -3.69
N GLU A 141 -17.90 -15.05 -3.53
CA GLU A 141 -18.34 -15.57 -2.23
C GLU A 141 -17.62 -16.87 -1.88
N ILE A 142 -17.21 -17.02 -0.62
CA ILE A 142 -16.62 -18.25 -0.12
C ILE A 142 -17.72 -19.19 0.35
N LYS A 143 -17.78 -20.39 -0.22
CA LYS A 143 -18.60 -21.49 0.28
C LYS A 143 -17.69 -22.51 0.97
N ASN A 144 -17.64 -22.46 2.30
CA ASN A 144 -16.92 -23.43 3.12
C ASN A 144 -17.78 -24.70 3.29
N LEU A 145 -17.70 -25.61 2.33
CA LEU A 145 -18.47 -26.86 2.28
C LEU A 145 -17.76 -28.06 2.95
N MET A 146 -16.70 -27.81 3.71
CA MET A 146 -15.95 -28.89 4.37
C MET A 146 -16.76 -29.54 5.49
N ASP A 147 -16.71 -30.87 5.52
CA ASP A 147 -17.21 -31.69 6.62
C ASP A 147 -16.54 -31.32 7.94
N GLU A 148 -17.30 -31.32 9.04
CA GLU A 148 -16.81 -30.97 10.39
C GLU A 148 -16.08 -32.14 11.05
N LYS A 149 -15.12 -32.74 10.33
CA LYS A 149 -14.37 -33.91 10.77
C LYS A 149 -12.87 -33.72 10.56
N GLY A 150 -12.08 -34.31 11.46
CA GLY A 150 -10.63 -34.29 11.34
C GLY A 150 -10.03 -32.90 11.53
N ILE A 151 -8.95 -32.61 10.81
CA ILE A 151 -8.31 -31.30 10.75
C ILE A 151 -8.20 -30.87 9.30
N PHE A 152 -8.53 -29.62 8.98
CA PHE A 152 -8.48 -29.11 7.61
C PHE A 152 -8.29 -27.59 7.59
N PRO A 153 -7.69 -27.05 6.51
CA PRO A 153 -7.58 -25.62 6.33
C PRO A 153 -8.92 -25.03 5.86
N VAL A 154 -9.25 -23.86 6.39
CA VAL A 154 -10.30 -22.99 5.87
C VAL A 154 -9.63 -21.84 5.16
N ILE A 155 -9.89 -21.72 3.86
CA ILE A 155 -9.25 -20.75 2.97
C ILE A 155 -10.23 -19.58 2.76
N HIS A 156 -9.81 -18.38 3.13
CA HIS A 156 -10.63 -17.16 3.10
C HIS A 156 -10.26 -16.21 1.93
N CYS A 157 -9.62 -16.72 0.89
CA CYS A 157 -9.33 -15.96 -0.32
C CYS A 157 -10.62 -15.76 -1.14
N LYS A 158 -11.02 -14.50 -1.35
CA LYS A 158 -12.23 -14.13 -2.10
C LYS A 158 -11.94 -13.62 -3.51
N GLN A 159 -10.69 -13.56 -3.96
CA GLN A 159 -10.31 -12.86 -5.19
C GLN A 159 -9.13 -13.53 -5.87
N GLU A 160 -9.21 -13.67 -7.19
CA GLU A 160 -8.10 -14.13 -8.03
C GLU A 160 -7.01 -13.06 -8.08
N ILE A 161 -5.81 -13.45 -7.65
CA ILE A 161 -4.62 -12.60 -7.59
C ILE A 161 -3.40 -13.48 -7.88
N PRO A 162 -2.28 -12.94 -8.40
CA PRO A 162 -1.08 -13.73 -8.70
C PRO A 162 -0.34 -14.16 -7.41
N CYS A 163 -0.90 -15.14 -6.69
CA CYS A 163 -0.42 -15.60 -5.39
C CYS A 163 -0.70 -17.10 -5.19
N ASN A 164 0.35 -17.93 -5.10
CA ASN A 164 0.29 -19.36 -4.84
C ASN A 164 1.21 -19.95 -3.73
N PRO A 165 1.75 -19.20 -2.73
CA PRO A 165 2.58 -19.80 -1.69
C PRO A 165 1.94 -20.98 -0.95
N CYS A 166 0.62 -20.97 -0.76
CA CYS A 166 -0.09 -22.03 -0.03
C CYS A 166 -0.11 -23.38 -0.75
N SER A 167 -0.14 -23.42 -2.09
CA SER A 167 -0.07 -24.66 -2.86
C SER A 167 1.36 -25.21 -2.86
N THR A 168 2.34 -24.34 -3.09
CA THR A 168 3.76 -24.73 -3.19
C THR A 168 4.36 -25.24 -1.88
N VAL A 169 3.80 -24.88 -0.73
CA VAL A 169 4.33 -25.28 0.59
C VAL A 169 3.68 -26.55 1.16
N CYS A 170 2.56 -27.00 0.58
CA CYS A 170 1.82 -28.14 1.11
C CYS A 170 2.59 -29.44 0.83
N PRO A 171 3.11 -30.16 1.86
CA PRO A 171 3.93 -31.35 1.63
C PRO A 171 3.13 -32.54 1.08
N GLU A 172 1.80 -32.48 1.18
CA GLU A 172 0.87 -33.51 0.71
C GLU A 172 0.13 -33.08 -0.57
N ASP A 173 0.48 -31.92 -1.15
CA ASP A 173 -0.13 -31.34 -2.35
C ASP A 173 -1.67 -31.18 -2.31
N LEU A 174 -2.22 -31.03 -1.09
CA LEU A 174 -3.67 -30.94 -0.84
C LEU A 174 -4.28 -29.56 -1.15
N ILE A 175 -3.48 -28.56 -1.53
CA ILE A 175 -3.97 -27.22 -1.88
C ILE A 175 -3.54 -26.94 -3.32
N GLN A 176 -4.50 -26.81 -4.23
CA GLN A 176 -4.25 -26.59 -5.65
C GLN A 176 -4.87 -25.28 -6.12
N MET A 177 -4.19 -24.61 -7.05
CA MET A 177 -4.71 -23.39 -7.68
C MET A 177 -5.71 -23.77 -8.75
N GLN A 178 -6.93 -23.25 -8.69
CA GLN A 178 -7.95 -23.53 -9.70
C GLN A 178 -7.68 -22.78 -11.00
N GLY A 179 -7.54 -23.49 -12.12
CA GLY A 179 -7.30 -22.86 -13.42
C GLY A 179 -5.84 -22.44 -13.60
N GLU A 180 -5.59 -21.13 -13.72
CA GLU A 180 -4.23 -20.64 -13.96
C GLU A 180 -3.30 -20.85 -12.74
N PRO A 181 -2.06 -21.38 -12.93
CA PRO A 181 -1.16 -21.84 -11.85
C PRO A 181 -0.78 -20.84 -10.75
N ILE A 182 -1.08 -19.56 -10.92
CA ILE A 182 -0.79 -18.50 -9.96
C ILE A 182 -1.96 -17.56 -9.67
N LYS A 183 -2.92 -17.41 -10.58
CA LYS A 183 -4.08 -16.50 -10.41
C LYS A 183 -5.30 -17.17 -9.78
N GLY A 184 -5.40 -18.49 -9.93
CA GLY A 184 -6.54 -19.26 -9.45
C GLY A 184 -6.85 -19.08 -7.98
N LEU A 185 -8.09 -19.33 -7.58
CA LEU A 185 -8.38 -19.47 -6.16
C LEU A 185 -7.81 -20.80 -5.63
N PRO A 186 -7.16 -20.81 -4.44
CA PRO A 186 -6.67 -22.04 -3.87
C PRO A 186 -7.83 -22.88 -3.34
N LYS A 187 -7.89 -24.15 -3.78
CA LYS A 187 -8.86 -25.15 -3.33
C LYS A 187 -8.14 -26.23 -2.55
N PHE A 188 -8.67 -26.54 -1.37
CA PHE A 188 -8.24 -27.68 -0.57
C PHE A 188 -9.03 -28.93 -0.96
N ASP A 189 -8.36 -30.07 -1.08
CA ASP A 189 -8.97 -31.39 -1.25
C ASP A 189 -8.14 -32.46 -0.53
N GLY A 190 -8.81 -33.42 0.11
CA GLY A 190 -8.19 -34.54 0.82
C GLY A 190 -8.00 -34.36 2.33
N ASN A 191 -7.03 -35.09 2.91
CA ASN A 191 -6.89 -35.27 4.37
C ASN A 191 -5.66 -34.55 4.94
N CYS A 192 -5.87 -33.38 5.54
CA CYS A 192 -4.78 -32.58 6.09
C CYS A 192 -4.20 -33.19 7.38
N LYS A 193 -2.87 -33.15 7.52
CA LYS A 193 -2.15 -33.60 8.73
C LYS A 193 -1.96 -32.51 9.79
N GLY A 194 -2.23 -31.24 9.44
CA GLY A 194 -2.11 -30.11 10.36
C GLY A 194 -0.69 -29.59 10.56
N CYS A 195 0.15 -29.58 9.52
CA CYS A 195 1.55 -29.13 9.61
C CYS A 195 1.72 -27.60 9.78
N MET A 196 0.66 -26.81 9.56
CA MET A 196 0.60 -25.35 9.71
C MET A 196 1.45 -24.54 8.71
N LYS A 197 2.10 -25.17 7.73
CA LYS A 197 2.96 -24.47 6.75
C LYS A 197 2.19 -23.45 5.90
N CYS A 198 0.99 -23.81 5.43
CA CYS A 198 0.14 -22.91 4.65
C CYS A 198 -0.33 -21.68 5.44
N LEU A 199 -0.44 -21.77 6.78
CA LEU A 199 -0.76 -20.64 7.65
C LEU A 199 0.43 -19.70 7.77
N ALA A 200 1.62 -20.25 8.00
CA ALA A 200 2.84 -19.50 8.23
C ALA A 200 3.29 -18.69 7.00
N ILE A 201 3.13 -19.26 5.80
CA ILE A 201 3.58 -18.64 4.54
C ILE A 201 2.56 -17.69 3.92
N CYS A 202 1.30 -17.70 4.37
CA CYS A 202 0.23 -16.95 3.70
C CYS A 202 0.43 -15.43 3.90
N PRO A 203 0.78 -14.66 2.83
CA PRO A 203 1.03 -13.22 2.99
C PRO A 203 -0.24 -12.45 3.42
N GLY A 204 -1.40 -12.94 3.00
CA GLY A 204 -2.70 -12.39 3.35
C GLY A 204 -3.26 -12.84 4.71
N LEU A 205 -2.57 -13.75 5.43
CA LEU A 205 -3.08 -14.38 6.66
C LEU A 205 -4.50 -14.94 6.49
N ALA A 206 -4.83 -15.43 5.31
CA ALA A 206 -6.20 -15.76 4.90
C ALA A 206 -6.53 -17.25 5.06
N ILE A 207 -5.65 -18.04 5.66
CA ILE A 207 -5.86 -19.47 5.89
C ILE A 207 -5.89 -19.72 7.39
N THR A 208 -6.90 -20.41 7.89
CA THR A 208 -6.95 -20.93 9.27
C THR A 208 -6.97 -22.46 9.24
N LEU A 209 -6.60 -23.13 10.33
CA LEU A 209 -6.87 -24.58 10.49
C LEU A 209 -7.94 -24.76 11.55
N VAL A 210 -8.85 -25.71 11.33
CA VAL A 210 -9.84 -26.12 12.32
C VAL A 210 -9.63 -27.60 12.63
N ASP A 211 -9.48 -27.95 13.91
CA ASP A 211 -9.22 -29.32 14.38
C ASP A 211 -10.36 -29.82 15.28
N TYR A 212 -11.16 -30.75 14.75
CA TYR A 212 -12.29 -31.41 15.41
C TYR A 212 -11.89 -32.74 16.09
N ARG A 213 -10.64 -33.21 15.95
CA ARG A 213 -10.26 -34.59 16.36
C ARG A 213 -10.39 -34.86 17.85
N LYS A 214 -10.23 -33.83 18.69
CA LYS A 214 -10.27 -33.97 20.16
C LYS A 214 -11.61 -33.57 20.77
N ASP A 215 -12.26 -32.57 20.20
CA ASP A 215 -13.53 -32.02 20.69
C ASP A 215 -14.32 -31.53 19.48
N HIS A 216 -15.42 -32.23 19.18
CA HIS A 216 -16.24 -31.95 18.01
C HIS A 216 -17.15 -30.72 18.23
N GLU A 217 -17.59 -30.46 19.46
CA GLU A 217 -18.48 -29.35 19.76
C GLU A 217 -17.71 -28.04 19.95
N ASN A 218 -16.48 -28.12 20.47
CA ASN A 218 -15.57 -27.00 20.66
C ASN A 218 -14.20 -27.28 20.02
N PRO A 219 -14.12 -27.29 18.67
CA PRO A 219 -12.86 -27.50 17.97
C PRO A 219 -11.83 -26.41 18.27
N VAL A 220 -10.57 -26.73 18.00
CA VAL A 220 -9.45 -25.78 18.10
C VAL A 220 -9.22 -25.12 16.75
N VAL A 221 -9.19 -23.79 16.72
CA VAL A 221 -8.86 -22.99 15.55
C VAL A 221 -7.44 -22.44 15.69
N PHE A 222 -6.66 -22.53 14.61
CA PHE A 222 -5.30 -22.03 14.50
C PHE A 222 -5.29 -20.81 13.59
N LEU A 223 -4.82 -19.68 14.13
CA LEU A 223 -4.82 -18.38 13.49
C LEU A 223 -3.38 -17.94 13.23
N PRO A 224 -3.01 -17.57 11.99
CA PRO A 224 -1.72 -16.97 11.73
C PRO A 224 -1.72 -15.50 12.20
N TYR A 225 -0.63 -15.08 12.83
CA TYR A 225 -0.47 -13.74 13.40
C TYR A 225 0.97 -13.25 13.29
N GLU A 226 1.19 -12.04 12.79
CA GLU A 226 2.53 -11.54 12.41
C GLU A 226 2.91 -10.19 13.04
N ILE A 227 2.03 -9.60 13.86
CA ILE A 227 2.24 -8.24 14.39
C ILE A 227 3.14 -8.32 15.62
N SER A 228 4.43 -8.04 15.43
CA SER A 228 5.48 -8.28 16.44
C SER A 228 5.41 -7.34 17.65
N ASN A 229 4.87 -6.13 17.49
CA ASN A 229 4.76 -5.13 18.56
C ASN A 229 3.52 -5.31 19.45
N PHE A 230 2.69 -6.34 19.20
CA PHE A 230 1.56 -6.68 20.05
C PHE A 230 1.65 -8.17 20.42
N GLU A 231 2.19 -8.43 21.60
CA GLU A 231 2.43 -9.79 22.07
C GLU A 231 1.12 -10.49 22.44
N VAL A 232 0.99 -11.78 22.08
CA VAL A 232 -0.13 -12.64 22.48
C VAL A 232 0.40 -13.83 23.27
N LYS A 233 -0.18 -14.06 24.44
CA LYS A 233 0.22 -15.11 25.38
C LYS A 233 -0.91 -16.10 25.61
N LYS A 234 -0.52 -17.27 26.14
CA LYS A 234 -1.49 -18.25 26.63
C LYS A 234 -2.33 -17.60 27.75
N ASN A 235 -3.63 -17.88 27.73
CA ASN A 235 -4.67 -17.34 28.63
C ASN A 235 -5.13 -15.90 28.36
N ASP A 236 -4.53 -15.18 27.41
CA ASP A 236 -5.04 -13.88 27.00
C ASP A 236 -6.46 -14.00 26.45
N GLU A 237 -7.27 -12.96 26.63
CA GLU A 237 -8.60 -12.85 26.05
C GLU A 237 -8.54 -11.99 24.79
N ILE A 238 -8.91 -12.58 23.65
CA ILE A 238 -8.85 -11.92 22.34
C ILE A 238 -10.23 -11.88 21.69
N ALA A 239 -10.55 -10.75 21.07
CA ALA A 239 -11.80 -10.54 20.35
C ALA A 239 -11.67 -11.13 18.93
N LEU A 240 -12.25 -12.32 18.74
CA LEU A 240 -12.21 -13.04 17.46
C LEU A 240 -13.11 -12.36 16.44
N VAL A 241 -12.70 -12.42 15.17
CA VAL A 241 -13.45 -11.84 14.05
C VAL A 241 -13.55 -12.78 12.85
N ASP A 242 -14.58 -12.57 12.04
CA ASP A 242 -14.70 -13.18 10.73
C ASP A 242 -13.87 -12.46 9.65
N VAL A 243 -13.97 -12.94 8.42
CA VAL A 243 -13.22 -12.42 7.26
C VAL A 243 -13.47 -10.92 7.00
N ASP A 244 -14.66 -10.42 7.34
CA ASP A 244 -15.04 -9.02 7.12
C ASP A 244 -14.81 -8.16 8.38
N GLY A 245 -14.18 -8.73 9.42
CA GLY A 245 -13.84 -8.03 10.67
C GLY A 245 -14.98 -7.97 11.68
N LYS A 246 -16.07 -8.70 11.47
CA LYS A 246 -17.21 -8.72 12.41
C LYS A 246 -16.87 -9.56 13.63
N SER A 247 -17.19 -9.04 14.82
CA SER A 247 -16.96 -9.73 16.09
C SER A 247 -17.71 -11.06 16.16
N LEU A 248 -17.00 -12.11 16.57
CA LEU A 248 -17.50 -13.46 16.86
C LEU A 248 -17.49 -13.76 18.38
N GLY A 249 -17.11 -12.78 19.20
CA GLY A 249 -16.98 -12.90 20.65
C GLY A 249 -15.53 -12.93 21.15
N THR A 250 -15.36 -12.91 22.46
CA THR A 250 -14.07 -12.95 23.14
C THR A 250 -13.77 -14.35 23.65
N TYR A 251 -12.57 -14.85 23.36
CA TYR A 251 -12.16 -16.20 23.73
C TYR A 251 -10.74 -16.21 24.29
N LYS A 252 -10.45 -17.22 25.12
CA LYS A 252 -9.13 -17.42 25.71
C LYS A 252 -8.17 -18.11 24.75
N VAL A 253 -6.95 -17.60 24.69
CA VAL A 253 -5.84 -18.20 23.93
C VAL A 253 -5.36 -19.48 24.63
N LEU A 254 -5.42 -20.61 23.92
CA LEU A 254 -4.91 -21.90 24.41
C LEU A 254 -3.38 -22.00 24.35
N GLY A 255 -2.75 -21.21 23.49
CA GLY A 255 -1.30 -21.13 23.37
C GLY A 255 -0.89 -20.54 22.03
N VAL A 256 0.33 -20.03 22.00
CA VAL A 256 0.95 -19.44 20.82
C VAL A 256 2.19 -20.24 20.48
N LYS A 257 2.38 -20.53 19.19
CA LYS A 257 3.50 -21.33 18.71
C LYS A 257 4.20 -20.58 17.58
N ALA A 258 5.50 -20.32 17.73
CA ALA A 258 6.35 -19.90 16.62
C ALA A 258 6.54 -21.07 15.64
N THR A 259 6.67 -20.76 14.35
CA THR A 259 6.99 -21.78 13.35
C THR A 259 8.49 -21.78 13.08
N LYS A 260 9.10 -22.97 12.93
CA LYS A 260 10.56 -23.07 12.71
C LYS A 260 10.99 -22.42 11.39
N ASP A 261 10.06 -22.38 10.43
CA ASP A 261 10.29 -21.92 9.06
C ASP A 261 9.83 -20.45 8.84
N SER A 262 9.41 -19.73 9.89
CA SER A 262 9.07 -18.30 9.82
C SER A 262 9.50 -17.59 11.10
N ASP A 263 10.28 -16.53 10.95
CA ASP A 263 10.80 -15.70 12.03
C ASP A 263 9.76 -14.73 12.60
N ARG A 264 8.68 -14.44 11.85
CA ARG A 264 7.72 -13.37 12.18
C ARG A 264 6.28 -13.84 12.32
N THR A 265 5.88 -14.98 11.73
CA THR A 265 4.51 -15.48 11.82
C THR A 265 4.37 -16.53 12.94
N GLN A 266 3.54 -16.19 13.91
CA GLN A 266 3.13 -17.06 15.02
C GLN A 266 1.76 -17.68 14.75
N ILE A 267 1.50 -18.83 15.36
CA ILE A 267 0.22 -19.53 15.30
C ILE A 267 -0.47 -19.44 16.66
N VAL A 268 -1.54 -18.67 16.73
CA VAL A 268 -2.39 -18.52 17.91
C VAL A 268 -3.48 -19.59 17.87
N ARG A 269 -3.68 -20.30 18.97
CA ARG A 269 -4.72 -21.33 19.08
C ARG A 269 -5.83 -20.89 20.00
N VAL A 270 -7.07 -21.07 19.59
CA VAL A 270 -8.27 -20.77 20.39
C VAL A 270 -9.25 -21.93 20.32
N ARG A 271 -10.00 -22.15 21.39
CA ARG A 271 -11.14 -23.07 21.41
C ARG A 271 -12.42 -22.27 21.25
N VAL A 272 -13.26 -22.68 20.30
CA VAL A 272 -14.51 -21.98 19.99
C VAL A 272 -15.61 -23.00 19.66
N PRO A 273 -16.91 -22.63 19.83
CA PRO A 273 -18.01 -23.48 19.40
C PRO A 273 -17.97 -23.77 17.89
N LYS A 274 -18.33 -24.99 17.48
CA LYS A 274 -18.33 -25.43 16.06
C LYS A 274 -19.04 -24.47 15.10
N LYS A 275 -20.12 -23.81 15.57
CA LYS A 275 -20.92 -22.84 14.80
C LYS A 275 -20.11 -21.66 14.25
N ILE A 276 -19.03 -21.28 14.93
CA ILE A 276 -18.16 -20.17 14.50
C ILE A 276 -16.78 -20.63 14.03
N ALA A 277 -16.39 -21.89 14.25
CA ALA A 277 -15.03 -22.38 14.01
C ALA A 277 -14.55 -22.15 12.57
N LYS A 278 -15.41 -22.40 11.57
CA LYS A 278 -15.11 -22.14 10.14
C LYS A 278 -15.19 -20.65 9.74
N LYS A 279 -15.66 -19.77 10.63
CA LYS A 279 -15.81 -18.33 10.38
C LYS A 279 -14.67 -17.52 10.98
N VAL A 280 -14.05 -17.99 12.06
CA VAL A 280 -12.94 -17.28 12.71
C VAL A 280 -11.75 -17.23 11.74
N VAL A 281 -11.25 -16.02 11.50
CA VAL A 281 -10.08 -15.79 10.64
C VAL A 281 -8.92 -15.15 11.41
N ALA A 282 -9.23 -14.24 12.33
CA ALA A 282 -8.25 -13.46 13.07
C ALA A 282 -8.87 -12.91 14.37
N PHE A 283 -8.18 -11.96 14.98
CA PHE A 283 -8.65 -11.18 16.13
C PHE A 283 -8.24 -9.72 16.00
N THR A 284 -9.02 -8.84 16.61
CA THR A 284 -8.77 -7.40 16.60
C THR A 284 -7.69 -7.02 17.61
N ILE A 285 -6.76 -6.16 17.21
CA ILE A 285 -5.71 -5.61 18.08
C ILE A 285 -5.83 -4.08 18.23
N GLN A 286 -6.46 -3.41 17.27
CA GLN A 286 -6.67 -1.97 17.32
C GLN A 286 -7.72 -1.63 18.39
N LYS A 287 -7.33 -0.79 19.36
CA LYS A 287 -8.25 -0.25 20.35
C LYS A 287 -9.27 0.66 19.67
N LYS A 288 -10.56 0.51 20.03
CA LYS A 288 -11.65 1.30 19.43
C LYS A 288 -11.46 2.79 19.66
N GLU A 289 -10.88 3.16 20.79
CA GLU A 289 -10.64 4.54 21.21
C GLU A 289 -9.79 5.30 20.20
N VAL A 290 -8.74 4.67 19.67
CA VAL A 290 -7.81 5.26 18.69
C VAL A 290 -8.50 5.54 17.35
N THR A 291 -9.60 4.83 17.06
CA THR A 291 -10.36 4.97 15.80
C THR A 291 -11.60 5.84 15.95
N LYS A 292 -11.86 6.40 17.14
CA LYS A 292 -13.01 7.29 17.35
C LYS A 292 -12.71 8.67 16.78
N LYS A 293 -13.70 9.22 16.07
CA LYS A 293 -13.68 10.61 15.64
C LYS A 293 -13.76 11.54 16.86
N LEU A 294 -13.08 12.68 16.78
CA LEU A 294 -13.23 13.77 17.72
C LEU A 294 -14.65 14.36 17.64
N THR A 295 -15.18 14.75 18.79
CA THR A 295 -16.48 15.44 18.91
C THR A 295 -16.37 16.92 18.56
N LYS A 296 -15.25 17.55 18.93
CA LYS A 296 -14.94 18.93 18.59
C LYS A 296 -14.55 19.02 17.11
N LYS A 297 -15.24 19.88 16.37
CA LYS A 297 -14.83 20.23 15.00
C LYS A 297 -13.55 21.05 15.08
N ILE A 298 -12.53 20.63 14.34
CA ILE A 298 -11.32 21.42 14.12
C ILE A 298 -11.48 22.13 12.78
N PRO A 299 -11.39 23.47 12.72
CA PRO A 299 -11.35 24.21 11.46
C PRO A 299 -10.21 23.67 10.60
N HIS A 300 -10.50 23.38 9.34
CA HIS A 300 -9.51 22.93 8.36
C HIS A 300 -9.18 24.14 7.49
N ASP A 301 -8.43 25.08 8.05
CA ASP A 301 -8.10 26.28 7.31
C ASP A 301 -7.08 25.98 6.21
N HIS A 302 -7.17 26.75 5.11
CA HIS A 302 -6.16 26.76 4.07
C HIS A 302 -4.84 27.31 4.63
N ILE A 303 -3.73 27.07 3.91
CA ILE A 303 -2.40 27.64 4.18
C ILE A 303 -2.56 29.12 4.58
N GLN A 304 -2.19 29.46 5.81
CA GLN A 304 -2.34 30.82 6.34
C GLN A 304 -1.35 31.78 5.69
N ASP A 305 -1.68 33.08 5.65
CA ASP A 305 -0.90 34.06 4.89
C ASP A 305 0.54 34.26 5.40
N ASP A 306 0.79 33.97 6.67
CA ASP A 306 2.10 34.04 7.31
C ASP A 306 2.93 32.75 7.15
N GLU A 307 2.33 31.65 6.70
CA GLU A 307 3.04 30.39 6.49
C GLU A 307 4.02 30.48 5.30
N VAL A 308 5.23 29.93 5.49
CA VAL A 308 6.28 29.94 4.46
C VAL A 308 6.02 28.86 3.42
N VAL A 309 5.82 29.28 2.16
CA VAL A 309 5.64 28.40 1.00
C VAL A 309 6.96 28.03 0.35
N CYS A 310 7.89 28.99 0.22
CA CYS A 310 9.23 28.74 -0.31
C CYS A 310 10.27 28.91 0.79
N LEU A 311 10.76 27.80 1.35
CA LEU A 311 11.72 27.83 2.45
C LEU A 311 13.07 28.45 2.03
N CYS A 312 13.53 28.16 0.82
CA CYS A 312 14.81 28.67 0.30
C CYS A 312 14.86 30.20 0.24
N GLU A 313 13.76 30.81 -0.17
CA GLU A 313 13.67 32.26 -0.40
C GLU A 313 12.80 32.97 0.65
N ARG A 314 12.31 32.21 1.65
CA ARG A 314 11.45 32.67 2.76
C ARG A 314 10.20 33.43 2.30
N VAL A 315 9.55 32.94 1.23
CA VAL A 315 8.33 33.55 0.68
C VAL A 315 7.09 32.96 1.34
N THR A 316 6.19 33.80 1.83
CA THR A 316 4.96 33.38 2.52
C THR A 316 3.79 33.14 1.56
N ALA A 317 2.78 32.41 2.02
CA ALA A 317 1.57 32.16 1.25
C ALA A 317 0.82 33.45 0.91
N GLY A 318 0.77 34.42 1.82
CA GLY A 318 0.10 35.71 1.60
C GLY A 318 0.72 36.48 0.44
N GLN A 319 2.05 36.48 0.32
CA GLN A 319 2.75 37.12 -0.80
C GLN A 319 2.39 36.48 -2.14
N ILE A 320 2.33 35.14 -2.20
CA ILE A 320 1.90 34.41 -3.40
C ILE A 320 0.43 34.71 -3.69
N ARG A 321 -0.43 34.63 -2.68
CA ARG A 321 -1.88 34.85 -2.79
C ARG A 321 -2.21 36.25 -3.31
N GLU A 322 -1.49 37.28 -2.88
CA GLU A 322 -1.66 38.64 -3.38
C GLU A 322 -1.39 38.73 -4.89
N LEU A 323 -0.36 38.05 -5.38
CA LEU A 323 -0.04 38.00 -6.81
C LEU A 323 -1.13 37.25 -7.60
N VAL A 324 -1.62 36.12 -7.07
CA VAL A 324 -2.72 35.36 -7.68
C VAL A 324 -4.00 36.21 -7.74
N LYS A 325 -4.33 36.95 -6.68
CA LYS A 325 -5.48 37.88 -6.65
C LYS A 325 -5.38 39.02 -7.66
N LYS A 326 -4.16 39.40 -8.08
CA LYS A 326 -3.91 40.34 -9.18
C LYS A 326 -4.10 39.70 -10.57
N GLY A 327 -4.47 38.42 -10.65
CA GLY A 327 -4.74 37.69 -11.88
C GLY A 327 -3.54 36.96 -12.46
N ILE A 328 -2.42 36.86 -11.74
CA ILE A 328 -1.23 36.14 -12.22
C ILE A 328 -1.48 34.63 -12.09
N THR A 329 -1.48 33.90 -13.21
CA THR A 329 -1.61 32.44 -13.25
C THR A 329 -0.34 31.70 -13.69
N ASP A 330 0.71 32.45 -14.08
CA ASP A 330 2.00 31.88 -14.47
C ASP A 330 2.98 31.83 -13.30
N MET A 331 3.39 30.62 -12.92
CA MET A 331 4.37 30.40 -11.85
C MET A 331 5.74 31.00 -12.15
N ASN A 332 6.12 31.16 -13.42
CA ASN A 332 7.37 31.82 -13.80
C ASN A 332 7.31 33.33 -13.56
N GLN A 333 6.13 33.93 -13.72
CA GLN A 333 5.90 35.33 -13.36
C GLN A 333 5.92 35.51 -11.84
N ILE A 334 5.24 34.62 -11.09
CA ILE A 334 5.30 34.61 -9.62
C ILE A 334 6.75 34.46 -9.14
N LYS A 335 7.51 33.53 -9.72
CA LYS A 335 8.94 33.32 -9.43
C LYS A 335 9.77 34.56 -9.70
N SER A 336 9.53 35.27 -10.79
CA SER A 336 10.24 36.53 -11.10
C SER A 336 9.94 37.63 -10.07
N LEU A 337 8.68 37.76 -9.65
CA LEU A 337 8.23 38.83 -8.75
C LEU A 337 8.50 38.55 -7.26
N SER A 338 8.47 37.27 -6.85
CA SER A 338 8.58 36.87 -5.44
C SER A 338 9.85 36.10 -5.11
N ARG A 339 10.61 35.66 -6.12
CA ARG A 339 11.71 34.69 -6.02
C ARG A 339 11.29 33.27 -5.64
N ALA A 340 10.01 33.00 -5.36
CA ALA A 340 9.55 31.66 -5.01
C ALA A 340 9.94 30.63 -6.08
N GLY A 341 10.69 29.61 -5.68
CA GLY A 341 11.19 28.57 -6.58
C GLY A 341 12.58 28.82 -7.19
N MET A 342 13.25 29.92 -6.86
CA MET A 342 14.63 30.21 -7.29
C MET A 342 15.72 29.54 -6.44
N GLY A 343 15.33 28.90 -5.33
CA GLY A 343 16.27 28.22 -4.45
C GLY A 343 16.93 26.97 -5.04
N PRO A 344 17.94 26.42 -4.36
CA PRO A 344 18.70 25.24 -4.79
C PRO A 344 17.83 23.99 -4.98
N CYS A 345 16.66 23.94 -4.32
CA CYS A 345 15.71 22.85 -4.48
C CYS A 345 15.00 22.85 -5.85
N GLY A 346 15.14 23.92 -6.65
CA GLY A 346 14.50 24.04 -7.96
C GLY A 346 13.00 23.82 -7.88
N TYR A 347 12.32 24.57 -7.00
CA TYR A 347 10.86 24.57 -6.78
C TYR A 347 10.19 23.20 -6.47
N LYS A 348 10.95 22.12 -6.25
CA LYS A 348 10.43 20.77 -5.97
C LYS A 348 9.45 20.71 -4.79
N THR A 349 9.63 21.57 -3.79
CA THR A 349 8.76 21.64 -2.61
C THR A 349 7.64 22.66 -2.77
N CYS A 350 7.99 23.90 -3.15
CA CYS A 350 7.06 25.02 -3.11
C CYS A 350 6.05 25.02 -4.27
N GLU A 351 6.33 24.34 -5.39
CA GLU A 351 5.41 24.31 -6.53
C GLU A 351 4.03 23.75 -6.16
N ASN A 352 3.98 22.63 -5.44
CA ASN A 352 2.70 22.02 -5.06
C ASN A 352 1.93 22.88 -4.06
N LEU A 353 2.61 23.57 -3.15
CA LEU A 353 1.99 24.51 -2.22
C LEU A 353 1.41 25.73 -2.96
N MET A 354 2.12 26.27 -3.95
CA MET A 354 1.59 27.33 -4.81
C MET A 354 0.34 26.88 -5.56
N LYS A 355 0.30 25.65 -6.11
CA LYS A 355 -0.92 25.08 -6.74
C LYS A 355 -2.11 25.02 -5.77
N GLN A 356 -1.87 24.78 -4.48
CA GLN A 356 -2.93 24.80 -3.47
C GLN A 356 -3.48 26.22 -3.26
N ILE A 357 -2.62 27.24 -3.26
CA ILE A 357 -3.03 28.65 -3.16
C ILE A 357 -3.85 29.05 -4.39
N PHE A 358 -3.39 28.71 -5.60
CA PHE A 358 -4.16 28.91 -6.83
C PHE A 358 -5.56 28.30 -6.74
N ARG A 359 -5.66 27.06 -6.26
CA ARG A 359 -6.95 26.39 -6.08
C ARG A 359 -7.83 27.07 -5.02
N ALA A 360 -7.24 27.53 -3.91
CA ALA A 360 -7.96 28.25 -2.87
C ALA A 360 -8.53 29.59 -3.39
N GLU A 361 -7.80 30.25 -4.28
CA GLU A 361 -8.24 31.46 -4.99
C GLU A 361 -9.07 31.16 -6.25
N LYS A 362 -9.51 29.91 -6.42
CA LYS A 362 -10.41 29.45 -7.50
C LYS A 362 -9.87 29.62 -8.92
N THR A 363 -8.55 29.61 -9.10
CA THR A 363 -7.93 29.54 -10.42
C THR A 363 -8.13 28.14 -11.01
N ALA A 364 -8.61 28.05 -12.25
CA ALA A 364 -8.79 26.78 -12.94
C ALA A 364 -7.44 26.12 -13.22
N ARG A 365 -7.37 24.78 -13.20
CA ARG A 365 -6.09 24.04 -13.27
C ARG A 365 -5.40 24.23 -14.62
N GLU A 366 -6.19 24.30 -15.68
CA GLU A 366 -5.83 24.52 -17.06
C GLU A 366 -5.19 25.89 -17.31
N ASP A 367 -5.50 26.88 -16.47
CA ASP A 367 -4.97 28.25 -16.58
C ASP A 367 -3.62 28.43 -15.89
N ILE A 368 -3.20 27.44 -15.08
CA ILE A 368 -1.95 27.50 -14.31
C ILE A 368 -0.77 27.07 -15.20
N VAL A 369 0.13 28.01 -15.47
CA VAL A 369 1.39 27.72 -16.15
C VAL A 369 2.44 27.30 -15.12
N ASN A 370 2.97 26.08 -15.26
CA ASN A 370 3.95 25.51 -14.32
C ASN A 370 5.35 26.12 -14.49
N ASN A 371 6.24 25.88 -13.51
CA ASN A 371 7.64 26.25 -13.64
C ASN A 371 8.32 25.52 -14.80
N VAL A 372 9.18 26.23 -15.54
CA VAL A 372 10.07 25.61 -16.52
C VAL A 372 11.02 24.64 -15.82
N ARG A 373 11.02 23.37 -16.25
CA ARG A 373 11.94 22.34 -15.75
C ARG A 373 13.36 22.54 -16.27
N ARG A 374 14.35 22.48 -15.36
CA ARG A 374 15.77 22.53 -15.70
C ARG A 374 16.39 21.13 -15.54
N PRO A 375 17.28 20.71 -16.45
CA PRO A 375 17.76 19.33 -16.54
C PRO A 375 18.73 18.90 -15.42
N LEU A 376 19.38 19.84 -14.72
CA LEU A 376 20.29 19.50 -13.62
C LEU A 376 19.52 19.15 -12.34
N TYR A 377 19.53 17.87 -12.00
CA TYR A 377 18.81 17.32 -10.85
C TYR A 377 19.47 17.62 -9.50
N VAL A 378 20.80 17.81 -9.51
CA VAL A 378 21.65 18.06 -8.34
C VAL A 378 22.66 19.16 -8.65
N GLU A 379 22.94 19.98 -7.64
CA GLU A 379 24.01 20.96 -7.70
C GLU A 379 25.36 20.22 -7.82
N VAL A 380 26.17 20.64 -8.79
CA VAL A 380 27.51 20.10 -9.00
C VAL A 380 28.51 21.22 -8.69
N PRO A 381 29.50 21.00 -7.81
CA PRO A 381 30.54 21.98 -7.56
C PRO A 381 31.25 22.38 -8.87
N LEU A 382 31.43 23.68 -9.12
CA LEU A 382 32.07 24.18 -10.35
C LEU A 382 33.44 23.56 -10.62
N GLY A 383 34.21 23.24 -9.56
CA GLY A 383 35.50 22.56 -9.67
C GLY A 383 35.45 21.18 -10.33
N LYS A 384 34.28 20.54 -10.44
CA LYS A 384 34.11 19.29 -11.22
C LYS A 384 34.11 19.51 -12.73
N PHE A 385 33.86 20.74 -13.18
CA PHE A 385 33.97 21.14 -14.58
C PHE A 385 35.29 21.84 -14.88
N ALA A 386 36.06 22.22 -13.85
CA ALA A 386 37.43 22.69 -14.04
C ALA A 386 38.23 21.57 -14.72
N ASN A 387 39.03 21.93 -15.73
CA ASN A 387 39.81 21.02 -16.58
C ASN A 387 39.00 20.12 -17.54
N GLY A 388 37.73 20.47 -17.84
CA GLY A 388 36.93 19.72 -18.81
C GLY A 388 36.47 18.34 -18.34
N GLY A 389 36.48 18.11 -17.01
CA GLY A 389 36.13 16.82 -16.41
C GLY A 389 37.28 15.80 -16.36
N GLN A 390 38.52 16.24 -16.58
CA GLN A 390 39.73 15.42 -16.37
C GLN A 390 40.16 15.34 -14.90
#